data_AF-A0AAD0V9T0-F1
#
_entry.id   AF-A0AAD0V9T0-F1
#
_cell.length_a   1.000
_cell.length_b   1.000
_cell.length_c   1.000
_cell.angle_alpha   90.00
_cell.angle_beta   90.00
_cell.angle_gamma   90.00
#
_symmetry.space_group_name_H-M   'P 1'
#
loop_
_entity.id
_entity.type
_entity.pdbx_description
1 polymer ?
#
loop_
_entity_poly.entity_id
_entity_poly.type
_entity_poly.pdbx_seq_one_letter_code
_entity_poly.pdbx_strand_id
1 'polypeptide(L)'
;MKLIIPRLGDLLVLTKDWSFPVMHEHRNTSIIAHDGVKYVPTEYVTGTWERIYTYSDHTLKAGTVLSIARYYIRQGAGEFDSITFVVHAIDGVKLKKKLRFFVSTDAAAQADFEYQN
;
A
#
# COMPACT_ATOMS: atom_id res chain seq x y z
N MET A 1 -6.28 -7.70 -22.99
CA MET A 1 -5.83 -7.75 -21.58
C MET A 1 -6.48 -8.92 -20.88
N LYS A 2 -5.80 -9.52 -19.89
CA LYS A 2 -6.38 -10.52 -18.99
C LYS A 2 -6.59 -9.86 -17.63
N LEU A 3 -7.73 -10.12 -16.99
CA LEU A 3 -7.97 -9.73 -15.59
C LEU A 3 -7.26 -10.75 -14.69
N ILE A 4 -6.33 -10.28 -13.86
CA ILE A 4 -5.63 -11.10 -12.88
C ILE A 4 -5.96 -10.52 -11.50
N ILE A 5 -6.55 -11.33 -10.63
CA ILE A 5 -6.84 -10.99 -9.24
C ILE A 5 -6.03 -11.96 -8.38
N PRO A 6 -4.90 -11.53 -7.79
CA PRO A 6 -4.13 -12.39 -6.92
C PRO A 6 -4.95 -12.89 -5.73
N ARG A 7 -4.73 -14.14 -5.30
CA ARG A 7 -5.41 -14.65 -4.11
C ARG A 7 -4.83 -13.98 -2.88
N LEU A 8 -5.65 -13.86 -1.84
CA LEU A 8 -5.19 -13.32 -0.57
C LEU A 8 -4.16 -14.26 0.05
N GLY A 9 -3.04 -13.70 0.51
CA GLY A 9 -1.96 -14.45 1.15
C GLY A 9 -0.95 -15.09 0.21
N ASP A 10 -1.22 -15.19 -1.10
CA ASP A 10 -0.22 -15.62 -2.07
C ASP A 10 0.97 -14.64 -2.04
N LEU A 11 2.16 -15.20 -2.18
CA LEU A 11 3.39 -14.41 -2.23
C LEU A 11 3.62 -13.91 -3.64
N LEU A 12 3.88 -12.61 -3.73
CA LEU A 12 4.11 -11.86 -4.96
C LEU A 12 5.47 -11.18 -4.85
N VAL A 13 6.19 -11.12 -5.96
CA VAL A 13 7.47 -10.40 -6.07
C VAL A 13 7.27 -9.23 -7.00
N LEU A 14 7.69 -8.02 -6.58
CA LEU A 14 7.77 -6.86 -7.47
C LEU A 14 8.81 -7.12 -8.55
N THR A 15 8.42 -6.98 -9.82
CA THR A 15 9.35 -7.11 -10.95
C THR A 15 10.03 -5.79 -11.31
N LYS A 16 9.51 -4.66 -10.82
CA LYS A 16 10.06 -3.31 -10.97
C LYS A 16 9.91 -2.51 -9.69
N ASP A 17 10.68 -1.43 -9.56
CA ASP A 17 10.46 -0.43 -8.52
C ASP A 17 9.04 0.12 -8.62
N TRP A 18 8.35 0.23 -7.49
CA TRP A 18 6.99 0.72 -7.41
C TRP A 18 6.91 1.91 -6.46
N SER A 19 6.71 3.09 -7.03
CA SER A 19 6.50 4.33 -6.30
C SER A 19 5.01 4.64 -6.16
N PHE A 20 4.58 5.06 -4.97
CA PHE A 20 3.18 5.38 -4.69
C PHE A 20 3.05 6.37 -3.52
N PRO A 21 1.96 7.16 -3.49
CA PRO A 21 1.67 8.00 -2.35
C PRO A 21 1.11 7.15 -1.19
N VAL A 22 1.69 7.32 -0.01
CA VAL A 22 1.23 6.73 1.25
C VAL A 22 0.40 7.74 1.99
N MET A 23 -0.89 7.47 2.16
CA MET A 23 -1.75 8.30 3.00
C MET A 23 -1.35 8.17 4.47
N HIS A 24 -1.25 9.30 5.17
CA HIS A 24 -1.01 9.36 6.61
C HIS A 24 -2.25 9.00 7.42
N GLU A 25 -2.63 7.73 7.34
CA GLU A 25 -3.69 7.11 8.14
C GLU A 25 -3.11 6.02 9.04
N HIS A 26 -3.76 5.74 10.18
CA HIS A 26 -3.25 4.81 11.19
C HIS A 26 -2.79 3.47 10.59
N ARG A 27 -3.51 2.90 9.62
CA ARG A 27 -3.19 1.58 9.04
C ARG A 27 -1.90 1.59 8.21
N ASN A 28 -1.41 2.76 7.81
CA ASN A 28 -0.14 2.95 7.11
C ASN A 28 1.02 3.36 8.05
N THR A 29 0.78 3.53 9.35
CA THR A 29 1.83 3.95 10.31
C THR A 29 3.08 3.08 10.27
N SER A 30 2.96 1.78 10.00
CA SER A 30 4.12 0.89 9.93
C SER A 30 5.05 1.19 8.75
N ILE A 31 4.51 1.61 7.60
CA ILE A 31 5.33 1.97 6.43
C ILE A 31 5.88 3.39 6.52
N ILE A 32 5.08 4.32 7.05
CA ILE A 32 5.54 5.69 7.33
C ILE A 32 6.72 5.66 8.31
N ALA A 33 6.62 4.86 9.37
CA ALA A 33 7.71 4.70 10.34
C ALA A 33 8.94 3.98 9.76
N HIS A 34 8.73 3.06 8.81
CA HIS A 34 9.82 2.37 8.13
C HIS A 34 10.67 3.34 7.30
N ASP A 35 10.05 4.33 6.68
CA ASP A 35 10.72 5.37 5.89
C ASP A 35 11.40 6.45 6.74
N GLY A 36 11.26 6.38 8.06
CA GLY A 36 11.73 7.45 8.96
C GLY A 36 10.93 8.74 8.84
N VAL A 37 9.76 8.71 8.19
CA VAL A 37 8.88 9.86 8.02
C VAL A 37 8.05 10.07 9.28
N LYS A 38 7.86 11.33 9.69
CA LYS A 38 6.98 11.68 10.80
C LYS A 38 5.52 11.55 10.37
N TYR A 39 4.76 10.72 11.08
CA TYR A 39 3.31 10.64 10.90
C TYR A 39 2.64 12.00 11.17
N VAL A 40 1.77 12.42 10.23
CA VAL A 40 0.95 13.65 10.34
C VAL A 40 -0.51 13.23 10.28
N PRO A 41 -1.30 13.40 11.34
CA PRO A 41 -2.69 12.94 11.36
C PRO A 41 -3.55 13.70 10.35
N THR A 42 -4.66 13.08 9.94
CA THR A 42 -5.69 13.71 9.11
C THR A 42 -6.24 14.95 9.81
N GLU A 43 -6.33 16.05 9.08
CA GLU A 43 -6.93 17.30 9.54
C GLU A 43 -8.33 17.48 8.95
N TYR A 44 -9.06 18.49 9.44
CA TYR A 44 -10.38 18.85 8.92
C TYR A 44 -10.36 20.29 8.45
N VAL A 45 -11.04 20.57 7.34
CA VAL A 45 -11.26 21.94 6.89
C VAL A 45 -12.13 22.67 7.94
N THR A 46 -11.63 23.78 8.48
CA THR A 46 -12.31 24.57 9.52
C THR A 46 -13.75 24.88 9.15
N GLY A 47 -14.69 24.55 10.04
CA GLY A 47 -16.12 24.79 9.85
C GLY A 47 -16.83 23.73 8.99
N THR A 48 -16.16 22.64 8.62
CA THR A 48 -16.76 21.54 7.85
C THR A 48 -16.37 20.16 8.41
N TRP A 49 -16.95 19.10 7.84
CA TRP A 49 -16.56 17.71 8.08
C TRP A 49 -15.63 17.15 6.99
N GLU A 50 -15.13 18.01 6.11
CA GLU A 50 -14.23 17.62 5.04
C GLU A 50 -12.84 17.30 5.61
N ARG A 51 -12.28 16.14 5.21
CA ARG A 51 -10.98 15.66 5.68
C ARG A 51 -9.87 16.08 4.73
N ILE A 52 -8.79 16.58 5.30
CA ILE A 52 -7.54 16.86 4.59
C ILE A 52 -6.56 15.73 4.91
N TYR A 53 -6.26 14.93 3.91
CA TYR A 53 -5.31 13.84 4.04
C TYR A 53 -3.90 14.31 3.67
N THR A 54 -2.93 14.02 4.53
CA THR A 54 -1.51 14.17 4.21
C THR A 54 -0.99 12.90 3.56
N TYR A 55 -0.05 13.05 2.64
CA TYR A 55 0.62 11.94 1.95
C TYR A 55 2.14 12.12 1.99
N SER A 56 2.85 11.00 1.94
CA SER A 56 4.29 10.93 1.69
C SER A 56 4.58 9.99 0.53
N ASP A 57 5.63 10.27 -0.24
CA ASP A 57 6.06 9.35 -1.30
C ASP A 57 6.80 8.15 -0.71
N HIS A 58 6.48 6.96 -1.20
CA HIS A 58 7.19 5.74 -0.87
C HIS A 58 7.61 5.02 -2.15
N THR A 59 8.74 4.30 -2.12
CA THR A 59 9.17 3.43 -3.22
C THR A 59 9.60 2.09 -2.67
N LEU A 60 8.91 1.02 -3.08
CA LEU A 60 9.37 -0.35 -2.88
C LEU A 60 10.27 -0.74 -4.06
N LYS A 61 11.41 -1.36 -3.75
CA LYS A 61 12.36 -1.82 -4.77
C LYS A 61 11.90 -3.10 -5.43
N ALA A 62 12.30 -3.29 -6.70
CA ALA A 62 12.18 -4.57 -7.38
C ALA A 62 12.77 -5.70 -6.51
N GLY A 63 12.14 -6.88 -6.55
CA GLY A 63 12.49 -8.01 -5.69
C GLY A 63 11.85 -7.99 -4.30
N THR A 64 11.13 -6.92 -3.92
CA THR A 64 10.33 -6.91 -2.69
C THR A 64 9.27 -8.01 -2.74
N VAL A 65 9.18 -8.81 -1.68
CA VAL A 65 8.18 -9.86 -1.51
C VAL A 65 7.03 -9.36 -0.66
N LEU A 66 5.82 -9.47 -1.18
CA LEU A 66 4.59 -9.02 -0.53
C LEU A 66 3.44 -9.99 -0.76
N SER A 67 2.38 -9.85 0.03
CA SER A 67 1.12 -10.55 -0.18
C SER A 67 -0.04 -9.57 -0.07
N ILE A 68 -1.12 -9.81 -0.80
CA ILE A 68 -2.35 -9.05 -0.63
C ILE A 68 -3.12 -9.59 0.57
N ALA A 69 -3.44 -8.71 1.51
CA ALA A 69 -4.22 -9.04 2.70
C ALA A 69 -5.71 -8.80 2.51
N ARG A 70 -6.10 -7.75 1.77
CA ARG A 70 -7.50 -7.36 1.53
C ARG A 70 -7.67 -6.58 0.24
N TYR A 71 -8.82 -6.77 -0.40
CA TYR A 71 -9.39 -5.87 -1.39
C TYR A 71 -10.60 -5.18 -0.77
N TYR A 72 -10.65 -3.85 -0.82
CA TYR A 72 -11.82 -3.07 -0.45
C TYR A 72 -12.31 -2.37 -1.71
N ILE A 73 -13.48 -2.79 -2.22
CA ILE A 73 -14.12 -2.22 -3.40
C ILE A 73 -15.53 -1.79 -3.00
N ARG A 74 -15.92 -0.55 -3.28
CA ARG A 74 -17.18 0.06 -2.87
C ARG A 74 -17.97 0.56 -4.08
N GLN A 75 -19.20 0.11 -4.20
CA GLN A 75 -20.09 0.62 -5.24
C GLN A 75 -20.46 2.08 -4.97
N GLY A 76 -20.23 2.95 -5.95
CA GLY A 76 -20.60 4.38 -5.88
C GLY A 76 -19.71 5.25 -5.00
N ALA A 77 -18.60 4.71 -4.48
CA ALA A 77 -17.66 5.42 -3.61
C ALA A 77 -16.21 4.92 -3.87
N GLY A 78 -15.85 4.88 -5.16
CA GLY A 78 -14.59 4.28 -5.65
C GLY A 78 -13.33 5.02 -5.19
N GLU A 79 -13.45 6.27 -4.74
CA GLU A 79 -12.38 7.03 -4.09
C GLU A 79 -11.87 6.37 -2.79
N PHE A 80 -12.64 5.43 -2.22
CA PHE A 80 -12.25 4.63 -1.06
C PHE A 80 -11.78 3.22 -1.43
N ASP A 81 -11.73 2.89 -2.72
CA ASP A 81 -11.25 1.59 -3.17
C ASP A 81 -9.77 1.46 -2.87
N SER A 82 -9.39 0.33 -2.27
CA SER A 82 -8.03 0.14 -1.79
C SER A 82 -7.62 -1.32 -1.71
N ILE A 83 -6.32 -1.54 -1.84
CA ILE A 83 -5.68 -2.84 -1.66
C ILE A 83 -4.72 -2.75 -0.50
N THR A 84 -4.86 -3.67 0.46
CA THR A 84 -3.95 -3.77 1.61
C THR A 84 -2.87 -4.80 1.32
N PHE A 85 -1.61 -4.39 1.47
CA PHE A 85 -0.43 -5.21 1.30
C PHE A 85 0.23 -5.54 2.64
N VAL A 86 0.93 -6.68 2.67
CA VAL A 86 1.86 -7.05 3.74
C VAL A 86 3.19 -7.35 3.08
N VAL A 87 4.25 -6.66 3.51
CA VAL A 87 5.61 -6.91 3.04
C VAL A 87 6.27 -7.97 3.91
N HIS A 88 6.87 -8.95 3.26
CA HIS A 88 7.53 -10.08 3.90
C HIS A 88 9.05 -9.99 3.80
N ALA A 89 9.58 -9.48 2.69
CA ALA A 89 11.02 -9.28 2.51
C ALA A 89 11.32 -8.08 1.61
N ILE A 90 12.41 -7.39 1.92
CA ILE A 90 13.00 -6.29 1.12
C ILE A 90 14.47 -6.64 0.92
N ASP A 91 15.00 -6.48 -0.29
CA ASP A 91 16.39 -6.82 -0.65
C ASP A 91 16.80 -8.25 -0.23
N GLY A 92 15.87 -9.21 -0.36
CA GLY A 92 16.08 -10.60 0.05
C GLY A 92 16.08 -10.85 1.57
N VAL A 93 15.95 -9.81 2.39
CA VAL A 93 15.93 -9.91 3.86
C VAL A 93 14.49 -9.95 4.37
N LYS A 94 14.14 -11.02 5.10
CA LYS A 94 12.84 -11.12 5.76
C LYS A 94 12.69 -10.06 6.84
N LEU A 95 11.55 -9.36 6.84
CA LEU A 95 11.26 -8.34 7.83
C LEU A 95 10.90 -8.97 9.18
N LYS A 96 11.54 -8.51 10.26
CA LYS A 96 11.26 -8.96 11.64
C LYS A 96 9.92 -8.43 12.17
N LYS A 97 9.52 -7.24 11.72
CA LYS A 97 8.23 -6.61 12.05
C LYS A 97 7.35 -6.62 10.82
N LYS A 98 6.06 -6.84 11.04
CA LYS A 98 5.07 -6.82 9.97
C LYS A 98 4.93 -5.40 9.43
N LEU A 99 5.35 -5.21 8.19
CA LEU A 99 5.13 -3.99 7.43
C LEU A 99 3.83 -4.15 6.63
N ARG A 100 2.82 -3.34 6.96
CA ARG A 100 1.49 -3.37 6.35
C ARG A 100 1.06 -1.97 5.99
N PHE A 101 0.47 -1.86 4.81
CA PHE A 101 -0.06 -0.61 4.30
C PHE A 101 -1.20 -0.89 3.34
N PHE A 102 -1.98 0.13 3.03
CA PHE A 102 -2.91 0.12 1.90
C PHE A 102 -2.66 1.32 1.01
N VAL A 103 -3.03 1.15 -0.25
CA VAL A 103 -3.02 2.20 -1.27
C VAL A 103 -4.35 2.15 -2.02
N SER A 104 -4.67 3.20 -2.78
CA SER A 104 -5.81 3.16 -3.69
C SER A 104 -5.64 2.08 -4.76
N THR A 105 -6.74 1.63 -5.36
CA THR A 105 -6.68 0.70 -6.50
C THR A 105 -5.88 1.26 -7.67
N ASP A 106 -5.93 2.57 -7.91
CA ASP A 106 -5.17 3.22 -8.98
C ASP A 106 -3.66 3.15 -8.75
N ALA A 107 -3.22 3.40 -7.51
CA ALA A 107 -1.82 3.27 -7.13
C ALA A 107 -1.36 1.81 -7.20
N ALA A 108 -2.20 0.86 -6.75
CA ALA A 108 -1.92 -0.56 -6.84
C ALA A 108 -1.84 -1.07 -8.28
N ALA A 109 -2.62 -0.50 -9.21
CA ALA A 109 -2.63 -0.88 -10.62
C ALA A 109 -1.32 -0.53 -11.36
N GLN A 110 -0.47 0.33 -10.78
CA GLN A 110 0.84 0.67 -11.34
C GLN A 110 1.95 -0.33 -10.96
N ALA A 111 1.66 -1.29 -10.10
CA ALA A 111 2.64 -2.25 -9.64
C ALA A 111 2.69 -3.50 -10.53
N ASP A 112 3.90 -3.90 -10.93
CA ASP A 112 4.13 -5.11 -11.72
C ASP A 112 4.60 -6.26 -10.81
N PHE A 113 3.80 -7.32 -10.71
CA PHE A 113 4.11 -8.49 -9.87
C PHE A 113 4.19 -9.79 -10.66
N GLU A 114 4.94 -10.74 -10.12
CA GLU A 114 4.84 -12.16 -10.44
C GLU A 114 4.58 -12.98 -9.17
N TYR A 115 4.00 -14.17 -9.33
CA TYR A 115 3.88 -15.11 -8.21
C TYR A 115 5.26 -15.61 -7.81
N GLN A 116 5.53 -15.62 -6.50
CA GLN A 116 6.72 -16.26 -5.98
C GLN A 116 6.55 -17.78 -6.09
N ASN A 117 7.40 -18.42 -6.90
CA ASN A 117 7.43 -19.87 -7.07
C ASN A 117 7.97 -20.59 -5.82
#